data_AF-A0A453SKH1-F1
#
_entry.id   AF-A0A453SKH1-F1
#
_cell.length_a   1.000
_cell.length_b   1.000
_cell.length_c   1.000
_cell.angle_alpha   90.00
_cell.angle_beta   90.00
_cell.angle_gamma   90.00
#
_symmetry.space_group_name_H-M   'P 1'
#
loop_
_entity.id
_entity.type
_entity.pdbx_description
1 polymer ?
#
loop_
_entity_poly.entity_id
_entity_poly.type
_entity_poly.pdbx_seq_one_letter_code
_entity_poly.pdbx_strand_id
1 'polypeptide(L)'
;MATETEPAAPPRPLLGPPVIRGARPSRPFVGVLDAAVDAPSAAEIKAELEPRRALTENGSATYANSGSPCLDFFFQVVPDTALKLACNLRGVRGTGKSDKEGFYAAALWLHQNHPRTLACNVAALAEFGYLKDLPELLFRLIHGPDVLELPEVYMSAQRWSELPYTRVASVAMRRYKLLFKKHDEERFDKYLEDVEAGKAKISAGALLPHEIAASAYRGEDDDVSELQWRRMVDDLRSKGSLCNCISVCDVSGSMTGTPMEVCIALGVLTSELSEEPWAGKVITFSERPELHLINGKTLREKMRFVQRMEWDMNTNFQAVFDQILRTAVEARLAPEKMIRTVFVYSDMEFDQASGGGEAAVVEHRL
;
A
#
# COMPACT_ATOMS: atom_id res chain seq x y z
N MET A 1 33.22 -12.83 -21.61
CA MET A 1 32.87 -11.59 -22.34
C MET A 1 31.79 -10.89 -21.53
N ALA A 2 32.19 -9.94 -20.70
CA ALA A 2 31.26 -9.05 -20.01
C ALA A 2 30.81 -8.00 -21.04
N THR A 3 29.51 -7.96 -21.32
CA THR A 3 28.91 -6.87 -22.10
C THR A 3 28.89 -5.62 -21.23
N GLU A 4 29.78 -4.68 -21.53
CA GLU A 4 29.75 -3.33 -20.98
C GLU A 4 28.41 -2.69 -21.37
N THR A 5 27.57 -2.44 -20.37
CA THR A 5 26.42 -1.54 -20.51
C THR A 5 26.96 -0.13 -20.77
N GLU A 6 26.63 0.44 -21.93
CA GLU A 6 26.88 1.85 -22.24
C GLU A 6 26.39 2.76 -21.10
N PRO A 7 27.15 3.81 -20.74
CA PRO A 7 26.68 4.81 -19.78
C PRO A 7 25.45 5.52 -20.33
N ALA A 8 24.39 5.60 -19.52
CA ALA A 8 23.17 6.31 -19.86
C ALA A 8 23.50 7.75 -20.31
N ALA A 9 22.93 8.17 -21.44
CA ALA A 9 23.12 9.52 -21.98
C ALA A 9 22.86 10.59 -20.90
N PRO A 10 23.68 11.65 -20.84
CA PRO A 10 23.51 12.70 -19.85
C PRO A 10 22.13 13.37 -20.02
N PRO A 11 21.41 13.66 -18.92
CA PRO A 11 20.09 14.26 -18.99
C PRO A 11 20.15 15.61 -19.72
N ARG A 12 19.13 15.93 -20.52
CA ARG A 12 19.08 17.21 -21.23
C ARG A 12 19.24 18.38 -20.26
N PRO A 13 20.02 19.41 -20.64
CA PRO A 13 20.23 20.58 -19.80
C PRO A 13 18.90 21.32 -19.58
N LEU A 14 18.63 21.69 -18.33
CA LEU A 14 17.50 22.55 -17.98
C LEU A 14 17.68 23.91 -18.64
N LEU A 15 16.70 24.31 -19.43
CA LEU A 15 16.64 25.61 -20.06
C LEU A 15 16.04 26.59 -19.04
N GLY A 16 16.82 27.54 -18.55
CA GLY A 16 16.31 28.58 -17.65
C GLY A 16 15.12 29.37 -18.23
N PRO A 17 14.49 30.23 -17.42
CA PRO A 17 13.35 31.07 -17.82
C PRO A 17 13.61 31.79 -19.16
N PRO A 18 12.60 31.99 -20.02
CA PRO A 18 12.76 32.62 -21.33
C PRO A 18 13.44 34.00 -21.28
N VAL A 19 13.27 34.74 -20.17
CA VAL A 19 13.88 36.06 -19.92
C VAL A 19 15.41 35.98 -19.75
N ILE A 20 15.93 34.87 -19.21
CA ILE A 20 17.37 34.65 -19.02
C ILE A 20 18.08 34.37 -20.36
N ARG A 21 17.34 33.96 -21.40
CA ARG A 21 17.91 33.69 -22.73
C ARG A 21 18.40 34.95 -23.47
N GLY A 22 18.16 36.16 -22.94
CA GLY A 22 18.50 37.43 -23.60
C GLY A 22 19.09 38.56 -22.74
N ALA A 23 19.32 38.39 -21.43
CA ALA A 23 19.77 39.49 -20.57
C ALA A 23 21.28 39.43 -20.26
N ARG A 24 22.01 40.51 -20.61
CA ARG A 24 23.33 40.81 -19.99
C ARG A 24 23.12 41.30 -18.55
N PRO A 25 24.04 41.03 -17.62
CA PRO A 25 23.79 41.26 -16.19
C PRO A 25 23.88 42.76 -15.84
N SER A 26 22.83 43.32 -15.24
CA SER A 26 22.88 44.58 -14.50
C SER A 26 22.14 44.45 -13.17
N ARG A 27 22.78 44.91 -12.09
CA ARG A 27 22.39 44.74 -10.67
C ARG A 27 21.35 45.77 -10.22
N PRO A 28 20.30 45.37 -9.49
CA PRO A 28 19.71 46.25 -8.48
C PRO A 28 19.27 45.46 -7.23
N PHE A 29 20.15 45.35 -6.22
CA PHE A 29 19.87 44.67 -4.94
C PHE A 29 19.41 45.64 -3.83
N VAL A 30 19.49 46.96 -4.04
CA VAL A 30 19.41 47.93 -2.94
C VAL A 30 17.98 48.41 -2.65
N GLY A 31 17.03 48.29 -3.59
CA GLY A 31 15.66 48.79 -3.39
C GLY A 31 14.71 47.87 -2.59
N VAL A 32 15.08 46.60 -2.38
CA VAL A 32 14.20 45.59 -1.76
C VAL A 32 14.34 45.54 -0.23
N LEU A 33 15.43 46.08 0.32
CA LEU A 33 15.71 46.05 1.76
C LEU A 33 14.83 47.02 2.57
N ASP A 34 14.35 48.12 1.97
CA ASP A 34 13.55 49.13 2.68
C ASP A 34 12.11 48.69 2.97
N ALA A 35 11.56 47.72 2.22
CA ALA A 35 10.18 47.24 2.41
C ALA A 35 10.02 46.18 3.52
N ALA A 36 11.13 45.65 4.04
CA ALA A 36 11.13 44.56 5.03
C ALA A 36 10.98 45.04 6.49
N VAL A 37 10.88 46.36 6.71
CA VAL A 37 10.87 46.96 8.06
C VAL A 37 9.48 46.97 8.72
N ASP A 38 8.39 46.76 7.96
CA ASP A 38 7.00 46.87 8.47
C ASP A 38 6.24 45.54 8.66
N ALA A 39 6.93 44.39 8.81
CA ALA A 39 6.29 43.07 8.94
C ALA A 39 5.95 42.68 10.41
N PRO A 40 4.86 41.90 10.66
CA PRO A 40 4.39 41.51 12.00
C PRO A 40 5.39 40.63 12.80
N SER A 41 5.20 40.56 14.12
CA SER A 41 6.22 40.06 15.05
C SER A 41 6.41 38.54 15.00
N ALA A 42 7.66 38.10 15.14
CA ALA A 42 8.11 36.72 15.00
C ALA A 42 7.49 35.71 16.00
N ALA A 43 6.83 36.18 17.06
CA ALA A 43 6.23 35.31 18.08
C ALA A 43 4.88 34.71 17.62
N GLU A 44 4.09 35.46 16.85
CA GLU A 44 2.77 35.02 16.37
C GLU A 44 2.92 34.00 15.24
N ILE A 45 3.91 34.21 14.35
CA ILE A 45 4.26 33.31 13.25
C ILE A 45 4.79 31.96 13.76
N LYS A 46 5.51 31.96 14.89
CA LYS A 46 6.14 30.74 15.42
C LYS A 46 5.15 29.73 16.00
N ALA A 47 3.97 30.17 16.47
CA ALA A 47 3.00 29.30 17.13
C ALA A 47 2.15 28.46 16.15
N GLU A 48 1.92 28.94 14.92
CA GLU A 48 1.14 28.23 13.89
C GLU A 48 1.98 27.29 12.99
N LEU A 49 3.32 27.43 13.00
CA LEU A 49 4.24 26.87 11.98
C LEU A 49 5.14 25.71 12.45
N GLU A 50 4.79 25.00 13.53
CA GLU A 50 5.61 23.87 14.01
C GLU A 50 5.73 22.74 12.95
N PRO A 51 6.95 22.44 12.44
CA PRO A 51 7.14 21.54 11.31
C PRO A 51 6.92 20.07 11.70
N ARG A 52 6.01 19.41 10.99
CA ARG A 52 5.71 17.97 11.19
C ARG A 52 6.63 17.13 10.30
N ARG A 53 7.27 16.08 10.83
CA ARG A 53 8.12 15.16 10.04
C ARG A 53 7.31 14.00 9.45
N ALA A 54 7.67 13.54 8.26
CA ALA A 54 7.10 12.40 7.54
C ALA A 54 8.21 11.55 6.87
N LEU A 55 7.85 10.37 6.34
CA LEU A 55 8.74 9.50 5.58
C LEU A 55 8.32 9.46 4.11
N THR A 56 9.29 9.55 3.19
CA THR A 56 9.08 9.38 1.74
C THR A 56 8.83 7.91 1.38
N GLU A 57 8.47 7.64 0.12
CA GLU A 57 8.20 6.27 -0.38
C GLU A 57 9.40 5.31 -0.22
N ASN A 58 10.63 5.82 -0.23
CA ASN A 58 11.86 5.05 0.01
C ASN A 58 12.32 5.06 1.49
N GLY A 59 11.47 5.53 2.42
CA GLY A 59 11.76 5.55 3.85
C GLY A 59 12.69 6.68 4.31
N SER A 60 12.98 7.67 3.47
CA SER A 60 13.81 8.82 3.86
C SER A 60 13.01 9.84 4.68
N ALA A 61 13.63 10.42 5.70
CA ALA A 61 13.00 11.45 6.52
C ALA A 61 12.80 12.76 5.72
N THR A 62 11.58 13.32 5.78
CA THR A 62 11.21 14.61 5.18
C THR A 62 10.27 15.40 6.12
N TYR A 63 9.97 16.66 5.79
CA TYR A 63 8.96 17.46 6.50
C TYR A 63 7.64 17.43 5.72
N ALA A 64 6.52 17.25 6.42
CA ALA A 64 5.15 17.17 5.90
C ALA A 64 4.60 18.56 5.48
N ASN A 65 5.19 19.62 6.01
CA ASN A 65 5.02 21.01 5.61
C ASN A 65 6.36 21.75 5.76
N SER A 66 6.60 22.81 4.99
CA SER A 66 7.89 23.54 4.99
C SER A 66 8.12 24.35 6.27
N GLY A 67 7.04 24.75 6.97
CA GLY A 67 7.11 25.47 8.25
C GLY A 67 7.89 26.79 8.21
N SER A 68 8.20 27.31 7.01
CA SER A 68 9.21 28.34 6.84
C SER A 68 8.71 29.45 5.91
N PRO A 69 8.51 30.68 6.42
CA PRO A 69 8.26 31.86 5.61
C PRO A 69 9.33 32.08 4.53
N CYS A 70 10.55 31.57 4.74
CA CYS A 70 11.63 31.65 3.76
C CYS A 70 11.42 30.71 2.56
N LEU A 71 10.75 29.55 2.73
CA LEU A 71 10.39 28.67 1.63
C LEU A 71 9.20 29.22 0.83
N ASP A 72 8.23 29.84 1.49
CA ASP A 72 7.09 30.49 0.84
C ASP A 72 7.51 31.76 0.07
N PHE A 73 8.49 32.51 0.59
CA PHE A 73 9.17 33.57 -0.16
C PHE A 73 10.02 33.02 -1.31
N PHE A 74 10.61 31.83 -1.16
CA PHE A 74 11.42 31.17 -2.21
C PHE A 74 10.58 30.74 -3.41
N PHE A 75 9.32 30.35 -3.18
CA PHE A 75 8.38 30.05 -4.26
C PHE A 75 7.94 31.30 -5.01
N GLN A 76 7.94 32.49 -4.41
CA GLN A 76 7.44 33.69 -5.09
C GLN A 76 8.42 34.33 -6.10
N VAL A 77 9.71 33.95 -6.15
CA VAL A 77 10.72 34.83 -6.80
C VAL A 77 11.66 34.17 -7.82
N VAL A 78 11.87 32.85 -7.86
CA VAL A 78 12.88 32.26 -8.78
C VAL A 78 12.43 30.97 -9.51
N PRO A 79 11.93 31.08 -10.77
CA PRO A 79 11.51 29.91 -11.57
C PRO A 79 12.60 28.85 -11.83
N ASP A 80 13.87 29.24 -11.87
CA ASP A 80 15.00 28.30 -12.05
C ASP A 80 15.15 27.35 -10.85
N THR A 81 14.89 27.85 -9.65
CA THR A 81 14.96 27.05 -8.43
C THR A 81 13.79 26.09 -8.30
N ALA A 82 12.58 26.52 -8.66
CA ALA A 82 11.41 25.66 -8.71
C ALA A 82 11.59 24.52 -9.74
N LEU A 83 12.23 24.79 -10.88
CA LEU A 83 12.56 23.78 -11.88
C LEU A 83 13.59 22.76 -11.35
N LYS A 84 14.65 23.24 -10.70
CA LYS A 84 15.65 22.39 -10.03
C LYS A 84 15.03 21.54 -8.92
N LEU A 85 14.12 22.12 -8.13
CA LEU A 85 13.39 21.42 -7.10
C LEU A 85 12.51 20.31 -7.70
N ALA A 86 11.76 20.59 -8.76
CA ALA A 86 10.95 19.58 -9.45
C ALA A 86 11.82 18.40 -9.91
N CYS A 87 12.96 18.67 -10.56
CA CYS A 87 13.90 17.61 -10.97
C CYS A 87 14.47 16.83 -9.78
N ASN A 88 14.83 17.51 -8.69
CA ASN A 88 15.35 16.87 -7.48
C ASN A 88 14.28 16.01 -6.77
N LEU A 89 13.03 16.47 -6.73
CA LEU A 89 11.93 15.69 -6.17
C LEU A 89 11.71 14.43 -7.00
N ARG A 90 11.75 14.54 -8.33
CA ARG A 90 11.44 13.40 -9.19
C ARG A 90 12.58 12.41 -9.37
N GLY A 91 13.83 12.85 -9.27
CA GLY A 91 15.00 12.03 -9.61
C GLY A 91 14.98 10.65 -8.96
N VAL A 92 14.87 9.61 -9.79
CA VAL A 92 14.77 8.19 -9.37
C VAL A 92 16.04 7.38 -9.61
N ARG A 93 17.02 7.95 -10.31
CA ARG A 93 18.29 7.30 -10.68
C ARG A 93 19.43 7.67 -9.71
N GLY A 94 19.13 7.72 -8.41
CA GLY A 94 20.10 8.03 -7.36
C GLY A 94 20.43 9.52 -7.17
N THR A 95 19.81 10.42 -7.93
CA THR A 95 20.08 11.87 -7.90
C THR A 95 19.00 12.71 -7.19
N GLY A 96 17.91 12.10 -6.73
CA GLY A 96 16.75 12.80 -6.19
C GLY A 96 16.00 12.05 -5.08
N LYS A 97 14.85 12.59 -4.67
CA LYS A 97 14.05 12.10 -3.54
C LYS A 97 13.00 11.05 -3.91
N SER A 98 12.77 10.82 -5.21
CA SER A 98 11.68 9.99 -5.73
C SER A 98 10.29 10.34 -5.14
N ASP A 99 10.07 11.62 -4.82
CA ASP A 99 8.79 12.15 -4.36
C ASP A 99 7.93 12.52 -5.56
N LYS A 100 7.05 11.58 -5.94
CA LYS A 100 6.16 11.69 -7.10
C LYS A 100 5.17 12.85 -6.93
N GLU A 101 4.49 12.94 -5.79
CA GLU A 101 3.43 13.94 -5.58
C GLU A 101 4.02 15.35 -5.40
N GLY A 102 5.15 15.47 -4.68
CA GLY A 102 5.89 16.72 -4.60
C GLY A 102 6.36 17.22 -5.98
N PHE A 103 6.76 16.32 -6.87
CA PHE A 103 7.10 16.68 -8.25
C PHE A 103 5.90 17.29 -9.00
N TYR A 104 4.73 16.66 -8.97
CA TYR A 104 3.54 17.21 -9.66
C TYR A 104 3.10 18.53 -9.05
N ALA A 105 3.12 18.66 -7.72
CA ALA A 105 2.81 19.92 -7.07
C ALA A 105 3.72 21.07 -7.55
N ALA A 106 5.03 20.82 -7.61
CA ALA A 106 6.01 21.79 -8.12
C ALA A 106 5.82 22.10 -9.61
N ALA A 107 5.52 21.08 -10.44
CA ALA A 107 5.29 21.25 -11.87
C ALA A 107 3.99 22.03 -12.17
N LEU A 108 2.92 21.76 -11.42
CA LEU A 108 1.65 22.49 -11.55
C LEU A 108 1.79 23.93 -11.06
N TRP A 109 2.54 24.16 -9.98
CA TRP A 109 2.88 25.51 -9.54
C TRP A 109 3.68 26.27 -10.62
N LEU A 110 4.66 25.62 -11.26
CA LEU A 110 5.41 26.18 -12.39
C LEU A 110 4.51 26.50 -13.57
N HIS A 111 3.50 25.67 -13.85
CA HIS A 111 2.52 25.97 -14.89
C HIS A 111 1.72 27.24 -14.58
N GLN A 112 1.24 27.37 -13.35
CA GLN A 112 0.43 28.52 -12.92
C GLN A 112 1.22 29.84 -12.93
N ASN A 113 2.47 29.81 -12.47
CA ASN A 113 3.26 31.03 -12.28
C ASN A 113 4.24 31.31 -13.43
N HIS A 114 4.72 30.27 -14.12
CA HIS A 114 5.74 30.37 -15.17
C HIS A 114 5.53 29.35 -16.33
N PRO A 115 4.39 29.37 -17.03
CA PRO A 115 4.00 28.32 -17.99
C PRO A 115 5.00 28.15 -19.14
N ARG A 116 5.63 29.23 -19.58
CA ARG A 116 6.67 29.19 -20.64
C ARG A 116 7.93 28.47 -20.17
N THR A 117 8.31 28.62 -18.91
CA THR A 117 9.45 27.91 -18.32
C THR A 117 9.16 26.42 -18.27
N LEU A 118 7.96 26.03 -17.82
CA LEU A 118 7.56 24.61 -17.83
C LEU A 118 7.55 24.04 -19.25
N ALA A 119 6.90 24.71 -20.20
CA ALA A 119 6.80 24.27 -21.59
C ALA A 119 8.17 24.08 -22.25
N CYS A 120 9.11 25.00 -22.00
CA CYS A 120 10.48 24.89 -22.51
C CYS A 120 11.25 23.69 -21.94
N ASN A 121 10.88 23.20 -20.76
CA ASN A 121 11.60 22.16 -20.04
C ASN A 121 10.86 20.83 -19.96
N VAL A 122 9.69 20.71 -20.59
CA VAL A 122 8.84 19.52 -20.47
C VAL A 122 9.55 18.25 -20.91
N ALA A 123 10.39 18.33 -21.96
CA ALA A 123 11.21 17.22 -22.42
C ALA A 123 12.30 16.83 -21.41
N ALA A 124 12.95 17.81 -20.78
CA ALA A 124 13.94 17.55 -19.75
C ALA A 124 13.28 16.93 -18.50
N LEU A 125 12.12 17.44 -18.08
CA LEU A 125 11.36 16.89 -16.94
C LEU A 125 10.91 15.44 -17.20
N ALA A 126 10.52 15.11 -18.44
CA ALA A 126 10.16 13.75 -18.83
C ALA A 126 11.36 12.78 -18.80
N GLU A 127 12.59 13.26 -19.03
CA GLU A 127 13.81 12.46 -18.98
C GLU A 127 14.32 12.21 -17.54
N PHE A 128 14.08 13.15 -16.61
CA PHE A 128 14.46 13.00 -15.20
C PHE A 128 13.58 12.01 -14.43
N GLY A 129 12.32 11.87 -14.85
CA GLY A 129 11.34 10.93 -14.29
C GLY A 129 11.19 9.65 -15.11
N TYR A 130 9.99 9.10 -15.09
CA TYR A 130 9.53 8.02 -15.94
C TYR A 130 8.71 8.58 -17.10
N LEU A 131 8.67 7.85 -18.21
CA LEU A 131 7.84 8.19 -19.37
C LEU A 131 6.36 8.44 -19.01
N LYS A 132 5.84 7.73 -18.00
CA LYS A 132 4.45 7.86 -17.52
C LYS A 132 4.14 9.22 -16.87
N ASP A 133 5.16 9.98 -16.48
CA ASP A 133 4.95 11.22 -15.75
C ASP A 133 4.46 12.36 -16.63
N LEU A 134 4.85 12.36 -17.90
CA LEU A 134 4.38 13.37 -18.86
C LEU A 134 2.87 13.25 -19.13
N PRO A 135 2.33 12.05 -19.48
CA PRO A 135 0.88 11.85 -19.58
C PRO A 135 0.13 12.24 -18.30
N GLU A 136 0.64 11.87 -17.13
CA GLU A 136 -0.02 12.20 -15.85
C GLU A 136 0.03 13.70 -15.55
N LEU A 137 1.15 14.38 -15.83
CA LEU A 137 1.25 15.84 -15.70
C LEU A 137 0.24 16.55 -16.61
N LEU A 138 0.15 16.13 -17.88
CA LEU A 138 -0.82 16.68 -18.82
C LEU A 138 -2.27 16.43 -18.37
N PHE A 139 -2.54 15.23 -17.86
CA PHE A 139 -3.86 14.90 -17.31
C PHE A 139 -4.25 15.81 -16.14
N ARG A 140 -3.34 16.04 -15.19
CA ARG A 140 -3.55 16.96 -14.06
C ARG A 140 -3.64 18.43 -14.49
N LEU A 141 -2.94 18.83 -15.56
CA LEU A 141 -3.05 20.18 -16.11
C LEU A 141 -4.42 20.46 -16.74
N ILE A 142 -5.02 19.45 -17.39
CA ILE A 142 -6.32 19.58 -18.05
C ILE A 142 -7.47 19.47 -17.04
N HIS A 143 -7.40 18.50 -16.14
CA HIS A 143 -8.52 18.16 -15.24
C HIS A 143 -8.39 18.75 -13.82
N GLY A 144 -7.23 19.33 -13.49
CA GLY A 144 -6.94 19.94 -12.19
C GLY A 144 -6.01 19.10 -11.30
N PRO A 145 -5.40 19.73 -10.27
CA PRO A 145 -4.43 19.10 -9.37
C PRO A 145 -5.03 17.93 -8.56
N ASP A 146 -6.31 18.03 -8.21
CA ASP A 146 -7.00 17.10 -7.32
C ASP A 146 -7.70 15.96 -8.07
N VAL A 147 -7.56 15.86 -9.41
CA VAL A 147 -8.33 14.92 -10.25
C VAL A 147 -8.16 13.44 -9.86
N LEU A 148 -6.99 13.08 -9.32
CA LEU A 148 -6.72 11.72 -8.88
C LEU A 148 -7.34 11.42 -7.51
N GLU A 149 -7.79 12.44 -6.79
CA GLU A 149 -8.42 12.36 -5.48
C GLU A 149 -7.61 11.56 -4.47
N LEU A 150 -6.29 11.77 -4.50
CA LEU A 150 -5.35 11.09 -3.61
C LEU A 150 -5.47 11.63 -2.19
N PRO A 151 -5.58 10.76 -1.16
CA PRO A 151 -5.74 11.22 0.22
C PRO A 151 -4.60 12.13 0.66
N GLU A 152 -3.37 11.90 0.21
CA GLU A 152 -2.18 12.68 0.55
C GLU A 152 -2.31 14.16 0.13
N VAL A 153 -3.01 14.44 -0.98
CA VAL A 153 -3.25 15.81 -1.46
C VAL A 153 -4.18 16.56 -0.50
N TYR A 154 -5.28 15.92 -0.07
CA TYR A 154 -6.19 16.52 0.91
C TYR A 154 -5.55 16.65 2.28
N MET A 155 -4.82 15.62 2.73
CA MET A 155 -4.16 15.59 4.04
C MET A 155 -3.07 16.65 4.17
N SER A 156 -2.23 16.82 3.14
CA SER A 156 -1.17 17.84 3.14
C SER A 156 -1.76 19.26 3.13
N ALA A 157 -2.88 19.48 2.45
CA ALA A 157 -3.61 20.74 2.44
C ALA A 157 -4.52 20.97 3.67
N GLN A 158 -4.54 20.04 4.64
CA GLN A 158 -5.46 20.05 5.79
C GLN A 158 -6.96 20.09 5.40
N ARG A 159 -7.31 19.66 4.18
CA ARG A 159 -8.67 19.60 3.64
C ARG A 159 -9.34 18.27 3.95
N TRP A 160 -9.38 17.89 5.22
CA TRP A 160 -9.91 16.58 5.67
C TRP A 160 -11.39 16.41 5.33
N SER A 161 -12.18 17.47 5.49
CA SER A 161 -13.64 17.51 5.21
C SER A 161 -14.02 17.27 3.75
N GLU A 162 -13.06 17.35 2.82
CA GLU A 162 -13.28 17.13 1.39
C GLU A 162 -12.80 15.75 0.92
N LEU A 163 -12.13 14.98 1.78
CA LEU A 163 -11.51 13.71 1.39
C LEU A 163 -12.59 12.67 1.00
N PRO A 164 -12.52 12.10 -0.22
CA PRO A 164 -13.48 11.11 -0.69
C PRO A 164 -13.08 9.68 -0.28
N TYR A 165 -13.52 9.23 0.89
CA TYR A 165 -13.16 7.90 1.44
C TYR A 165 -13.45 6.72 0.50
N THR A 166 -14.50 6.81 -0.32
CA THR A 166 -14.89 5.77 -1.29
C THR A 166 -13.86 5.53 -2.40
N ARG A 167 -12.95 6.47 -2.62
CA ARG A 167 -11.90 6.37 -3.65
C ARG A 167 -10.51 6.10 -3.07
N VAL A 168 -10.38 6.05 -1.75
CA VAL A 168 -9.12 5.73 -1.09
C VAL A 168 -8.75 4.28 -1.38
N ALA A 169 -7.56 4.08 -1.96
CA ALA A 169 -7.02 2.77 -2.26
C ALA A 169 -6.79 1.94 -0.98
N SER A 170 -6.83 0.61 -1.08
CA SER A 170 -6.76 -0.30 0.07
C SER A 170 -5.50 -0.09 0.94
N VAL A 171 -4.35 0.10 0.30
CA VAL A 171 -3.05 0.35 0.96
C VAL A 171 -3.06 1.70 1.69
N ALA A 172 -3.57 2.75 1.05
CA ALA A 172 -3.69 4.07 1.66
C ALA A 172 -4.67 4.05 2.84
N MET A 173 -5.79 3.33 2.72
CA MET A 173 -6.75 3.15 3.80
C MET A 173 -6.09 2.54 5.04
N ARG A 174 -5.34 1.44 4.86
CA ARG A 174 -4.60 0.79 5.95
C ARG A 174 -3.55 1.72 6.56
N ARG A 175 -2.82 2.47 5.73
CA ARG A 175 -1.71 3.33 6.18
C ARG A 175 -2.19 4.56 6.94
N TYR A 176 -3.31 5.16 6.53
CA TYR A 176 -3.77 6.45 7.03
C TYR A 176 -5.00 6.39 7.92
N LYS A 177 -5.58 5.21 8.18
CA LYS A 177 -6.77 5.04 9.05
C LYS A 177 -6.68 5.78 10.39
N LEU A 178 -5.52 5.77 11.05
CA LEU A 178 -5.32 6.47 12.33
C LEU A 178 -5.38 8.00 12.17
N LEU A 179 -4.92 8.51 11.03
CA LEU A 179 -4.99 9.93 10.71
C LEU A 179 -6.41 10.34 10.34
N PHE A 180 -7.13 9.50 9.58
CA PHE A 180 -8.54 9.72 9.27
C PHE A 180 -9.38 9.80 10.55
N LYS A 181 -9.22 8.83 11.44
CA LYS A 181 -9.91 8.84 12.73
C LYS A 181 -9.54 10.05 13.59
N LYS A 182 -8.27 10.45 13.61
CA LYS A 182 -7.82 11.61 14.39
C LYS A 182 -8.37 12.96 13.89
N HIS A 183 -8.51 13.12 12.58
CA HIS A 183 -8.80 14.42 11.97
C HIS A 183 -10.23 14.56 11.44
N ASP A 184 -10.94 13.46 11.22
CA ASP A 184 -12.30 13.44 10.65
C ASP A 184 -13.07 12.20 11.12
N GLU A 185 -13.15 12.01 12.45
CA GLU A 185 -13.75 10.84 13.11
C GLU A 185 -15.20 10.60 12.65
N GLU A 186 -16.05 11.64 12.70
CA GLU A 186 -17.48 11.50 12.41
C GLU A 186 -17.76 11.03 10.98
N ARG A 187 -17.10 11.60 9.97
CA ARG A 187 -17.30 11.19 8.58
C ARG A 187 -16.66 9.83 8.31
N PHE A 188 -15.53 9.54 8.94
CA PHE A 188 -14.84 8.27 8.76
C PHE A 188 -15.65 7.11 9.37
N ASP A 189 -16.12 7.25 10.62
CA ASP A 189 -16.94 6.23 11.27
C ASP A 189 -18.25 6.01 10.50
N LYS A 190 -18.92 7.08 10.05
CA LYS A 190 -20.08 6.97 9.16
C LYS A 190 -19.77 6.23 7.86
N TYR A 191 -18.61 6.48 7.26
CA TYR A 191 -18.19 5.75 6.06
C TYR A 191 -18.02 4.25 6.35
N LEU A 192 -17.42 3.88 7.47
CA LEU A 192 -17.29 2.47 7.87
C LEU A 192 -18.66 1.82 8.09
N GLU A 193 -19.59 2.51 8.74
CA GLU A 193 -20.99 2.06 8.89
C GLU A 193 -21.69 1.88 7.54
N ASP A 194 -21.50 2.81 6.61
CA ASP A 194 -22.08 2.71 5.26
C ASP A 194 -21.46 1.55 4.45
N VAL A 195 -20.18 1.24 4.65
CA VAL A 195 -19.54 0.04 4.06
C VAL A 195 -20.10 -1.23 4.69
N GLU A 196 -20.27 -1.27 6.01
CA GLU A 196 -20.86 -2.42 6.71
C GLU A 196 -22.32 -2.65 6.28
N ALA A 197 -23.09 -1.58 6.10
CA ALA A 197 -24.46 -1.64 5.60
C ALA A 197 -24.55 -1.93 4.08
N GLY A 198 -23.41 -2.07 3.38
CA GLY A 198 -23.35 -2.33 1.94
C GLY A 198 -23.74 -1.14 1.04
N LYS A 199 -23.85 0.07 1.60
CA LYS A 199 -24.15 1.31 0.86
C LYS A 199 -22.90 1.90 0.20
N ALA A 200 -21.72 1.64 0.76
CA ALA A 200 -20.43 2.02 0.21
C ALA A 200 -19.55 0.79 -0.03
N LYS A 201 -18.48 0.96 -0.82
CA LYS A 201 -17.50 -0.09 -1.09
C LYS A 201 -16.12 0.35 -0.64
N ILE A 202 -15.44 -0.52 0.10
CA ILE A 202 -14.04 -0.37 0.44
C ILE A 202 -13.16 -1.12 -0.56
N SER A 203 -12.01 -0.54 -0.92
CA SER A 203 -11.02 -1.23 -1.74
C SER A 203 -10.28 -2.28 -0.91
N ALA A 204 -10.11 -3.48 -1.46
CA ALA A 204 -9.30 -4.57 -0.89
C ALA A 204 -8.25 -5.14 -1.86
N GLY A 205 -8.33 -4.83 -3.16
CA GLY A 205 -7.67 -5.63 -4.21
C GLY A 205 -6.14 -5.60 -4.26
N ALA A 206 -5.46 -4.63 -3.63
CA ALA A 206 -4.00 -4.55 -3.63
C ALA A 206 -3.34 -5.15 -2.38
N LEU A 207 -4.13 -5.54 -1.37
CA LEU A 207 -3.60 -6.11 -0.12
C LEU A 207 -3.65 -7.64 -0.18
N LEU A 208 -2.63 -8.28 0.37
CA LEU A 208 -2.59 -9.73 0.54
C LEU A 208 -3.37 -10.16 1.81
N PRO A 209 -3.79 -11.44 1.93
CA PRO A 209 -4.58 -11.89 3.09
C PRO A 209 -3.89 -11.66 4.44
N HIS A 210 -2.60 -12.00 4.55
CA HIS A 210 -1.82 -11.79 5.78
C HIS A 210 -1.63 -10.29 6.10
N GLU A 211 -1.55 -9.46 5.07
CA GLU A 211 -1.42 -8.01 5.19
C GLU A 211 -2.69 -7.34 5.76
N ILE A 212 -3.86 -7.86 5.41
CA ILE A 212 -5.16 -7.44 5.98
C ILE A 212 -5.29 -7.99 7.42
N ALA A 213 -4.91 -9.25 7.62
CA ALA A 213 -5.04 -9.96 8.89
C ALA A 213 -3.98 -9.57 9.94
N ALA A 214 -2.96 -8.79 9.59
CA ALA A 214 -1.82 -8.48 10.48
C ALA A 214 -2.22 -7.87 11.83
N SER A 215 -3.23 -6.99 11.88
CA SER A 215 -3.74 -6.46 13.16
C SER A 215 -4.51 -7.52 13.95
N ALA A 216 -5.35 -8.31 13.28
CA ALA A 216 -6.07 -9.42 13.91
C ALA A 216 -5.13 -10.49 14.50
N TYR A 217 -4.05 -10.82 13.79
CA TYR A 217 -3.01 -11.73 14.25
C TYR A 217 -2.27 -11.23 15.49
N ARG A 218 -2.01 -9.91 15.57
CA ARG A 218 -1.44 -9.26 16.77
C ARG A 218 -2.43 -9.11 17.92
N GLY A 219 -3.70 -9.50 17.72
CA GLY A 219 -4.75 -9.44 18.72
C GLY A 219 -5.45 -8.08 18.83
N GLU A 220 -5.23 -7.19 17.86
CA GLU A 220 -5.87 -5.88 17.76
C GLU A 220 -7.24 -6.02 17.06
N ASP A 221 -8.23 -5.25 17.53
CA ASP A 221 -9.49 -5.07 16.80
C ASP A 221 -9.31 -3.93 15.79
N ASP A 222 -9.68 -4.16 14.53
CA ASP A 222 -9.57 -3.17 13.47
C ASP A 222 -10.69 -3.30 12.45
N ASP A 223 -11.63 -2.35 12.49
CA ASP A 223 -12.82 -2.34 11.63
C ASP A 223 -12.45 -2.26 10.14
N VAL A 224 -11.37 -1.53 9.82
CA VAL A 224 -10.87 -1.42 8.43
C VAL A 224 -10.42 -2.79 7.92
N SER A 225 -9.59 -3.51 8.69
CA SER A 225 -9.17 -4.88 8.36
C SER A 225 -10.35 -5.84 8.22
N GLU A 226 -11.34 -5.79 9.12
CA GLU A 226 -12.54 -6.64 9.05
C GLU A 226 -13.34 -6.39 7.75
N LEU A 227 -13.57 -5.13 7.40
CA LEU A 227 -14.29 -4.76 6.18
C LEU A 227 -13.50 -5.09 4.91
N GLN A 228 -12.18 -4.89 4.91
CA GLN A 228 -11.31 -5.27 3.80
C GLN A 228 -11.25 -6.80 3.61
N TRP A 229 -11.20 -7.56 4.71
CA TRP A 229 -11.22 -9.02 4.69
C TRP A 229 -12.53 -9.53 4.09
N ARG A 230 -13.66 -9.07 4.62
CA ARG A 230 -15.01 -9.41 4.14
C ARG A 230 -15.14 -9.15 2.64
N ARG A 231 -14.69 -7.97 2.19
CA ARG A 231 -14.68 -7.60 0.77
C ARG A 231 -13.85 -8.55 -0.08
N MET A 232 -12.65 -8.93 0.38
CA MET A 232 -11.78 -9.87 -0.32
C MET A 232 -12.41 -11.26 -0.44
N VAL A 233 -13.02 -11.75 0.64
CA VAL A 233 -13.75 -13.04 0.65
C VAL A 233 -14.92 -13.00 -0.33
N ASP A 234 -15.72 -11.94 -0.32
CA ASP A 234 -16.86 -11.77 -1.25
C ASP A 234 -16.39 -11.74 -2.72
N ASP A 235 -15.29 -11.03 -3.01
CA ASP A 235 -14.70 -10.98 -4.34
C ASP A 235 -14.24 -12.36 -4.82
N LEU A 236 -13.57 -13.13 -3.97
CA LEU A 236 -13.10 -14.47 -4.31
C LEU A 236 -14.26 -15.46 -4.45
N ARG A 237 -15.27 -15.37 -3.58
CA ARG A 237 -16.49 -16.17 -3.65
C ARG A 237 -17.27 -15.89 -4.94
N SER A 238 -17.41 -14.63 -5.34
CA SER A 238 -18.09 -14.25 -6.58
C SER A 238 -17.43 -14.81 -7.85
N LYS A 239 -16.12 -15.07 -7.79
CA LYS A 239 -15.35 -15.70 -8.86
C LYS A 239 -15.45 -17.23 -8.86
N GLY A 240 -16.04 -17.84 -7.83
CA GLY A 240 -16.17 -19.29 -7.70
C GLY A 240 -14.84 -20.03 -7.52
N SER A 241 -13.79 -19.32 -7.10
CA SER A 241 -12.48 -19.93 -6.86
C SER A 241 -12.41 -20.50 -5.44
N LEU A 242 -11.75 -21.66 -5.27
CA LEU A 242 -11.45 -22.30 -3.97
C LEU A 242 -12.63 -22.96 -3.21
N CYS A 243 -13.80 -23.17 -3.83
CA CYS A 243 -14.97 -23.74 -3.14
C CYS A 243 -14.83 -25.21 -2.70
N ASN A 244 -14.01 -26.01 -3.39
CA ASN A 244 -13.75 -27.43 -3.12
C ASN A 244 -12.32 -27.66 -2.60
N CYS A 245 -11.86 -26.80 -1.71
CA CYS A 245 -10.51 -26.82 -1.17
C CYS A 245 -10.50 -27.02 0.34
N ILE A 246 -9.42 -27.59 0.85
CA ILE A 246 -9.17 -27.71 2.29
C ILE A 246 -7.71 -27.35 2.57
N SER A 247 -7.48 -26.70 3.70
CA SER A 247 -6.15 -26.28 4.13
C SER A 247 -5.63 -27.18 5.24
N VAL A 248 -4.37 -27.58 5.10
CA VAL A 248 -3.54 -28.16 6.14
C VAL A 248 -2.58 -27.06 6.59
N CYS A 249 -2.70 -26.64 7.85
CA CYS A 249 -1.99 -25.49 8.38
C CYS A 249 -0.87 -25.92 9.33
N ASP A 250 0.37 -25.59 8.96
CA ASP A 250 1.54 -25.68 9.82
C ASP A 250 1.70 -24.40 10.63
N VAL A 251 1.47 -24.52 11.94
CA VAL A 251 1.64 -23.44 12.92
C VAL A 251 2.81 -23.74 13.86
N SER A 252 3.80 -24.48 13.34
CA SER A 252 5.01 -24.84 14.05
C SER A 252 5.89 -23.69 14.47
N GLY A 253 6.78 -23.96 15.43
CA GLY A 253 7.75 -23.00 15.92
C GLY A 253 8.69 -22.50 14.82
N SER A 254 8.99 -23.31 13.81
CA SER A 254 9.81 -22.92 12.65
C SER A 254 9.09 -21.94 11.72
N MET A 255 7.75 -22.01 11.66
CA MET A 255 6.92 -21.04 10.95
C MET A 255 6.88 -19.65 11.61
N THR A 256 7.49 -19.46 12.78
CA THR A 256 7.42 -18.20 13.54
C THR A 256 7.79 -16.98 12.70
N GLY A 257 6.89 -15.99 12.68
CA GLY A 257 7.04 -14.75 11.94
C GLY A 257 6.06 -14.69 10.78
N THR A 258 6.50 -14.11 9.66
CA THR A 258 5.68 -13.93 8.46
C THR A 258 5.15 -15.26 7.88
N PRO A 259 5.88 -16.39 7.87
CA PRO A 259 5.34 -17.66 7.36
C PRO A 259 4.08 -18.12 8.13
N MET A 260 4.08 -18.03 9.45
CA MET A 260 2.92 -18.37 10.29
C MET A 260 1.76 -17.40 10.07
N GLU A 261 2.02 -16.09 9.94
CA GLU A 261 0.98 -15.11 9.60
C GLU A 261 0.31 -15.44 8.26
N VAL A 262 1.11 -15.81 7.26
CA VAL A 262 0.63 -16.21 5.93
C VAL A 262 -0.16 -17.52 6.00
N CYS A 263 0.36 -18.54 6.67
CA CYS A 263 -0.29 -19.84 6.84
C CYS A 263 -1.67 -19.70 7.48
N ILE A 264 -1.74 -18.98 8.60
CA ILE A 264 -2.99 -18.77 9.34
C ILE A 264 -3.99 -17.97 8.49
N ALA A 265 -3.54 -16.89 7.85
CA ALA A 265 -4.43 -16.08 7.01
C ALA A 265 -4.98 -16.87 5.82
N LEU A 266 -4.14 -17.64 5.12
CA LEU A 266 -4.59 -18.45 3.99
C LEU A 266 -5.47 -19.63 4.42
N GLY A 267 -5.21 -20.22 5.59
CA GLY A 267 -6.07 -21.25 6.20
C GLY A 267 -7.47 -20.72 6.49
N VAL A 268 -7.57 -19.57 7.19
CA VAL A 268 -8.86 -18.93 7.46
C VAL A 268 -9.56 -18.56 6.16
N LEU A 269 -8.84 -17.96 5.19
CA LEU A 269 -9.42 -17.57 3.90
C LEU A 269 -10.02 -18.75 3.14
N THR A 270 -9.26 -19.85 3.02
CA THR A 270 -9.73 -21.05 2.32
C THR A 270 -10.94 -21.62 3.04
N SER A 271 -10.90 -21.71 4.38
CA SER A 271 -12.03 -22.22 5.16
C SER A 271 -13.32 -21.42 4.96
N GLU A 272 -13.22 -20.09 4.80
CA GLU A 272 -14.39 -19.25 4.56
C GLU A 272 -14.93 -19.39 3.13
N LEU A 273 -14.06 -19.64 2.15
CA LEU A 273 -14.46 -19.81 0.75
C LEU A 273 -15.02 -21.20 0.46
N SER A 274 -14.64 -22.21 1.24
CA SER A 274 -15.12 -23.57 1.09
C SER A 274 -16.62 -23.72 1.38
N GLU A 275 -17.24 -24.70 0.73
CA GLU A 275 -18.64 -25.05 0.93
C GLU A 275 -18.82 -26.18 1.95
N GLU A 276 -20.04 -26.33 2.49
CA GLU A 276 -20.38 -27.46 3.36
C GLU A 276 -20.11 -28.80 2.65
N PRO A 277 -19.45 -29.77 3.32
CA PRO A 277 -19.18 -29.88 4.75
C PRO A 277 -17.81 -29.35 5.20
N TRP A 278 -17.08 -28.67 4.32
CA TRP A 278 -15.70 -28.21 4.54
C TRP A 278 -15.64 -26.77 5.05
N ALA A 279 -16.73 -26.02 4.86
CA ALA A 279 -16.89 -24.64 5.29
C ALA A 279 -16.46 -24.44 6.75
N GLY A 280 -15.59 -23.46 6.97
CA GLY A 280 -15.05 -23.10 8.28
C GLY A 280 -14.10 -24.14 8.88
N LYS A 281 -13.67 -25.17 8.15
CA LYS A 281 -12.77 -26.21 8.68
C LYS A 281 -11.36 -26.11 8.14
N VAL A 282 -10.39 -26.49 8.96
CA VAL A 282 -8.98 -26.65 8.61
C VAL A 282 -8.41 -27.91 9.26
N ILE A 283 -7.36 -28.46 8.68
CA ILE A 283 -6.65 -29.63 9.20
C ILE A 283 -5.33 -29.18 9.83
N THR A 284 -4.98 -29.74 11.00
CA THR A 284 -3.69 -29.49 11.64
C THR A 284 -2.54 -30.21 10.93
N PHE A 285 -1.38 -29.56 10.91
CA PHE A 285 -0.12 -30.19 10.51
C PHE A 285 0.45 -30.95 11.71
N SER A 286 0.16 -32.25 11.80
CA SER A 286 0.62 -33.12 12.89
C SER A 286 0.68 -34.60 12.48
N GLU A 287 1.37 -35.44 13.28
CA GLU A 287 1.40 -36.90 13.09
C GLU A 287 -0.04 -37.49 13.14
N ARG A 288 -0.91 -36.83 13.91
CA ARG A 288 -2.33 -37.17 14.10
C ARG A 288 -3.20 -35.99 13.68
N PRO A 289 -3.41 -35.79 12.36
CA PRO A 289 -4.12 -34.63 11.86
C PRO A 289 -5.57 -34.61 12.36
N GLU A 290 -6.00 -33.43 12.82
CA GLU A 290 -7.34 -33.17 13.34
C GLU A 290 -8.03 -32.10 12.49
N LEU A 291 -9.32 -32.34 12.20
CA LEU A 291 -10.18 -31.44 11.44
C LEU A 291 -10.90 -30.53 12.42
N HIS A 292 -10.44 -29.28 12.52
CA HIS A 292 -11.03 -28.29 13.43
C HIS A 292 -12.01 -27.38 12.69
N LEU A 293 -13.18 -27.18 13.29
CA LEU A 293 -14.09 -26.09 12.92
C LEU A 293 -13.61 -24.80 13.58
N ILE A 294 -13.23 -23.81 12.76
CA ILE A 294 -12.80 -22.49 13.22
C ILE A 294 -13.98 -21.78 13.86
N ASN A 295 -13.85 -21.50 15.15
CA ASN A 295 -14.84 -20.75 15.91
C ASN A 295 -14.42 -19.28 16.02
N GLY A 296 -15.34 -18.38 15.68
CA GLY A 296 -15.13 -16.94 15.81
C GLY A 296 -16.04 -16.14 14.87
N LYS A 297 -16.55 -15.01 15.35
CA LYS A 297 -17.31 -14.06 14.54
C LYS A 297 -16.39 -13.05 13.86
N THR A 298 -15.35 -12.60 14.58
CA THR A 298 -14.38 -11.63 14.09
C THR A 298 -13.16 -12.31 13.48
N LEU A 299 -12.47 -11.61 12.60
CA LEU A 299 -11.18 -12.03 12.06
C LEU A 299 -10.19 -12.33 13.18
N ARG A 300 -10.14 -11.47 14.21
CA ARG A 300 -9.28 -11.70 15.39
C ARG A 300 -9.54 -13.03 16.07
N GLU A 301 -10.81 -13.36 16.31
CA GLU A 301 -11.18 -14.63 16.96
C GLU A 301 -10.77 -15.83 16.10
N LYS A 302 -11.04 -15.76 14.79
CA LYS A 302 -10.67 -16.82 13.83
C LYS A 302 -9.15 -17.02 13.77
N MET A 303 -8.39 -15.93 13.62
CA MET A 303 -6.92 -15.97 13.58
C MET A 303 -6.35 -16.56 14.88
N ARG A 304 -6.87 -16.12 16.03
CA ARG A 304 -6.47 -16.63 17.35
C ARG A 304 -6.81 -18.10 17.53
N PHE A 305 -7.91 -18.57 16.97
CA PHE A 305 -8.28 -19.99 17.01
C PHE A 305 -7.24 -20.84 16.27
N VAL A 306 -6.88 -20.48 15.03
CA VAL A 306 -5.86 -21.20 14.25
C VAL A 306 -4.48 -21.14 14.92
N GLN A 307 -4.10 -19.98 15.44
CA GLN A 307 -2.82 -19.79 16.14
C GLN A 307 -2.65 -20.68 17.39
N ARG A 308 -3.76 -21.08 18.01
CA ARG A 308 -3.77 -21.92 19.22
C ARG A 308 -4.00 -23.39 18.95
N MET A 309 -4.15 -23.79 17.68
CA MET A 309 -4.26 -25.20 17.35
C MET A 309 -2.99 -25.93 17.74
N GLU A 310 -3.15 -27.14 18.26
CA GLU A 310 -2.03 -28.02 18.50
C GLU A 310 -1.45 -28.48 17.16
N TRP A 311 -0.12 -28.46 17.08
CA TRP A 311 0.65 -28.88 15.93
C TRP A 311 1.77 -29.80 16.40
N ASP A 312 2.33 -30.58 15.48
CA ASP A 312 3.44 -31.47 15.74
C ASP A 312 4.56 -31.27 14.70
N MET A 313 5.73 -31.84 14.93
CA MET A 313 6.92 -31.62 14.09
C MET A 313 6.87 -32.35 12.74
N ASN A 314 5.81 -33.08 12.43
CA ASN A 314 5.64 -33.79 11.16
C ASN A 314 4.15 -33.89 10.79
N THR A 315 3.85 -34.26 9.54
CA THR A 315 2.47 -34.54 9.10
C THR A 315 2.35 -35.89 8.43
N ASN A 316 1.31 -36.63 8.79
CA ASN A 316 0.92 -37.87 8.12
C ASN A 316 -0.16 -37.61 7.05
N PHE A 317 0.27 -37.43 5.80
CA PHE A 317 -0.67 -37.18 4.68
C PHE A 317 -1.67 -38.30 4.43
N GLN A 318 -1.31 -39.56 4.69
CA GLN A 318 -2.27 -40.66 4.58
C GLN A 318 -3.44 -40.45 5.57
N ALA A 319 -3.12 -40.06 6.80
CA ALA A 319 -4.14 -39.76 7.81
C ALA A 319 -4.99 -38.54 7.45
N VAL A 320 -4.40 -37.52 6.79
CA VAL A 320 -5.13 -36.36 6.23
C VAL A 320 -6.14 -36.84 5.18
N PHE A 321 -5.72 -37.64 4.20
CA PHE A 321 -6.61 -38.16 3.17
C PHE A 321 -7.70 -39.07 3.75
N ASP A 322 -7.35 -39.94 4.70
CA ASP A 322 -8.31 -40.80 5.39
C ASP A 322 -9.35 -39.98 6.18
N GLN A 323 -8.96 -38.83 6.73
CA GLN A 323 -9.88 -37.92 7.41
C GLN A 323 -10.83 -37.19 6.44
N ILE A 324 -10.33 -36.76 5.29
CA ILE A 324 -11.14 -36.18 4.22
C ILE A 324 -12.15 -37.25 3.73
N LEU A 325 -11.70 -38.47 3.47
CA LEU A 325 -12.55 -39.57 3.02
C LEU A 325 -13.60 -39.94 4.07
N ARG A 326 -13.22 -40.05 5.35
CA ARG A 326 -14.17 -40.29 6.45
C ARG A 326 -15.27 -39.23 6.49
N THR A 327 -14.88 -37.95 6.46
CA THR A 327 -15.82 -36.83 6.46
C THR A 327 -16.76 -36.88 5.24
N ALA A 328 -16.23 -37.20 4.06
CA ALA A 328 -17.01 -37.32 2.83
C ALA A 328 -18.03 -38.48 2.90
N VAL A 329 -17.64 -39.64 3.44
CA VAL A 329 -18.51 -40.80 3.61
C VAL A 329 -19.60 -40.52 4.65
N GLU A 330 -19.24 -39.94 5.79
CA GLU A 330 -20.19 -39.57 6.86
C GLU A 330 -21.23 -38.57 6.37
N ALA A 331 -20.81 -37.56 5.61
CA ALA A 331 -21.68 -36.56 5.02
C ALA A 331 -22.41 -37.03 3.74
N ARG A 332 -22.16 -38.27 3.29
CA ARG A 332 -22.72 -38.86 2.05
C ARG A 332 -22.55 -37.95 0.84
N LEU A 333 -21.32 -37.46 0.64
CA LEU A 333 -21.05 -36.47 -0.39
C LEU A 333 -21.27 -37.01 -1.80
N ALA A 334 -21.84 -36.17 -2.65
CA ALA A 334 -21.79 -36.37 -4.09
C ALA A 334 -20.33 -36.17 -4.59
N PRO A 335 -19.86 -36.95 -5.58
CA PRO A 335 -18.49 -36.85 -6.10
C PRO A 335 -18.10 -35.43 -6.54
N GLU A 336 -19.07 -34.64 -7.00
CA GLU A 336 -18.84 -33.28 -7.50
C GLU A 336 -18.45 -32.28 -6.39
N LYS A 337 -18.85 -32.58 -5.15
CA LYS A 337 -18.57 -31.79 -3.93
C LYS A 337 -17.32 -32.25 -3.19
N MET A 338 -16.66 -33.31 -3.68
CA MET A 338 -15.44 -33.81 -3.09
C MET A 338 -14.34 -32.75 -3.18
N ILE A 339 -13.46 -32.72 -2.17
CA ILE A 339 -12.26 -31.87 -2.21
C ILE A 339 -11.46 -32.20 -3.47
N ARG A 340 -11.15 -31.15 -4.25
CA ARG A 340 -10.33 -31.25 -5.47
C ARG A 340 -8.89 -30.84 -5.23
N THR A 341 -8.65 -30.04 -4.21
CA THR A 341 -7.33 -29.48 -3.93
C THR A 341 -7.12 -29.39 -2.42
N VAL A 342 -6.02 -29.97 -1.96
CA VAL A 342 -5.54 -29.81 -0.59
C VAL A 342 -4.39 -28.80 -0.62
N PHE A 343 -4.55 -27.69 0.08
CA PHE A 343 -3.47 -26.72 0.27
C PHE A 343 -2.71 -27.07 1.53
N VAL A 344 -1.40 -27.22 1.40
CA VAL A 344 -0.51 -27.46 2.54
C VAL A 344 0.35 -26.21 2.70
N TYR A 345 0.18 -25.52 3.83
CA TYR A 345 0.98 -24.35 4.17
C TYR A 345 1.97 -24.77 5.25
N SER A 346 3.23 -24.96 4.85
CA SER A 346 4.35 -25.33 5.71
C SER A 346 5.62 -24.69 5.17
N ASP A 347 6.60 -24.45 6.04
CA ASP A 347 7.94 -24.00 5.66
C ASP A 347 8.71 -25.09 4.94
N MET A 348 8.25 -26.36 5.03
CA MET A 348 8.90 -27.55 4.51
C MET A 348 10.42 -27.41 4.64
N GLU A 349 10.92 -27.39 5.87
CA GLU A 349 12.34 -27.67 6.12
C GLU A 349 12.65 -29.07 5.57
N PHE A 350 12.98 -29.12 4.28
CA PHE A 350 13.47 -30.28 3.55
C PHE A 350 14.91 -30.60 3.97
N ASP A 351 15.25 -30.50 5.25
CA ASP A 351 16.59 -30.81 5.77
C ASP A 351 16.97 -32.30 5.56
N GLN A 352 16.03 -33.13 5.10
CA GLN A 352 16.30 -34.49 4.65
C GLN A 352 15.76 -34.86 3.25
N ALA A 353 15.28 -33.91 2.43
CA ALA A 353 14.92 -34.23 1.05
C ALA A 353 15.63 -33.29 0.07
N SER A 354 16.69 -33.84 -0.52
CA SER A 354 17.56 -33.29 -1.58
C SER A 354 18.68 -32.35 -1.15
N GLY A 355 19.91 -32.87 -1.22
CA GLY A 355 21.01 -32.04 -1.66
C GLY A 355 20.66 -31.46 -3.02
N GLY A 356 20.62 -30.12 -3.11
CA GLY A 356 20.32 -29.38 -4.33
C GLY A 356 18.94 -28.72 -4.26
N GLY A 357 18.93 -27.47 -3.80
CA GLY A 357 17.71 -26.73 -3.51
C GLY A 357 16.88 -26.36 -4.73
N GLU A 358 15.56 -26.37 -4.53
CA GLU A 358 14.60 -25.44 -5.09
C GLU A 358 13.31 -25.55 -4.27
N ALA A 359 12.70 -24.41 -3.93
CA ALA A 359 11.43 -24.37 -3.22
C ALA A 359 10.33 -24.96 -4.12
N ALA A 360 9.79 -26.12 -3.74
CA ALA A 360 8.73 -26.80 -4.48
C ALA A 360 7.36 -26.46 -3.89
N VAL A 361 6.52 -25.78 -4.68
CA VAL A 361 5.06 -25.84 -4.52
C VAL A 361 4.61 -27.14 -5.15
N VAL A 362 4.29 -28.15 -4.34
CA VAL A 362 3.82 -29.45 -4.84
C VAL A 362 2.30 -29.38 -5.00
N GLU A 363 1.84 -29.16 -6.23
CA GLU A 363 0.42 -29.29 -6.62
C GLU A 363 0.12 -30.77 -6.91
N HIS A 364 -0.42 -31.50 -5.93
CA HIS A 364 -1.05 -32.79 -6.20
C HIS A 364 -2.49 -32.58 -6.67
N ARG A 365 -2.72 -32.70 -7.98
CA ARG A 365 -4.07 -32.92 -8.52
C ARG A 365 -4.42 -34.39 -8.33
N LEU A 366 -5.56 -34.64 -7.68
CA LEU A 366 -6.20 -35.95 -7.64
C LEU A 366 -6.79 -36.30 -9.00
#